data_AF-A0A753AA24-F1
#
_entry.id   AF-A0A753AA24-F1
#
_cell.length_a   1.000
_cell.length_b   1.000
_cell.length_c   1.000
_cell.angle_alpha   90.00
_cell.angle_beta   90.00
_cell.angle_gamma   90.00
#
_symmetry.space_group_name_H-M   'P 1'
#
loop_
_entity.id
_entity.type
_entity.pdbx_description
1 polymer ?
#
loop_
_entity_poly.entity_id
_entity_poly.type
_entity_poly.pdbx_seq_one_letter_code
_entity_poly.pdbx_strand_id
1 'polypeptide(L)'
;MPQASIAFDSGTQRLDISVPQCMMQNPPRGYVIPELWGSGVLALMLGYNANTYTTRSNGQYCNSAYAGTNAGLNLGACYFRHDGNYNRQEKGGSQYQSLNNYVQRDIPTIV
;
A
#
# COMPACT_ATOMS: atom_id res chain seq x y z
N MET A 1 25.37 37.69 2.45
CA MET A 1 24.07 37.38 1.82
C MET A 1 23.51 38.67 1.20
N PRO A 2 23.77 38.98 -0.08
CA PRO A 2 23.56 40.33 -0.62
C PRO A 2 22.09 40.75 -0.77
N GLN A 3 21.12 39.87 -0.48
CA GLN A 3 19.68 40.12 -0.68
C GLN A 3 18.83 39.69 0.52
N ALA A 4 19.43 39.31 1.65
CA ALA A 4 18.72 38.98 2.87
C ALA A 4 18.82 40.13 3.87
N SER A 5 17.71 40.52 4.52
CA SER A 5 17.67 41.60 5.51
C SER A 5 17.03 41.15 6.82
N ILE A 6 17.42 41.80 7.92
CA ILE A 6 16.94 41.52 9.27
C ILE A 6 16.56 42.85 9.91
N ALA A 7 15.35 42.96 10.44
CA ALA A 7 14.87 44.12 11.20
C ALA A 7 14.32 43.65 12.55
N PHE A 8 14.81 44.23 13.64
CA PHE A 8 14.36 43.91 14.99
C PHE A 8 13.66 45.11 15.60
N ASP A 9 12.45 44.89 16.12
CA ASP A 9 11.68 45.86 16.87
C ASP A 9 11.60 45.41 18.33
N SER A 10 12.33 46.10 19.20
CA SER A 10 12.35 45.82 20.64
C SER A 10 11.08 46.25 21.37
N GLY A 11 10.30 47.18 20.81
CA GLY A 11 9.04 47.64 21.38
C GLY A 11 7.91 46.60 21.27
N THR A 12 7.97 45.76 20.24
CA THR A 12 7.01 44.67 19.98
C THR A 12 7.59 43.26 20.13
N GLN A 13 8.89 43.14 20.45
CA GLN A 13 9.63 41.88 20.50
C GLN A 13 9.53 41.07 19.19
N ARG A 14 9.57 41.76 18.05
CA ARG A 14 9.41 41.16 16.72
C ARG A 14 10.72 41.20 15.95
N LEU A 15 11.03 40.08 15.29
CA LEU A 15 12.16 39.95 14.38
C LEU A 15 11.64 39.61 12.98
N ASP A 16 11.81 40.54 12.04
CA ASP A 16 11.46 40.35 10.64
C ASP A 16 12.70 39.96 9.83
N ILE A 17 12.60 38.84 9.12
CA ILE A 17 13.69 38.28 8.30
C ILE A 17 13.18 38.17 6.87
N SER A 18 13.88 38.79 5.92
CA SER A 18 13.58 38.70 4.49
C SER A 18 14.64 37.86 3.79
N VAL A 19 14.24 36.79 3.11
CA VAL A 19 15.11 35.92 2.31
C VAL A 19 14.52 35.76 0.91
N PRO A 20 15.30 35.93 -0.17
CA PRO A 20 14.82 35.70 -1.52
C PRO A 20 14.35 34.26 -1.72
N GLN A 21 13.21 34.07 -2.38
CA GLN A 21 12.62 32.76 -2.63
C GLN A 21 13.55 31.81 -3.43
N CYS A 22 14.44 32.35 -4.28
CA CYS A 22 15.45 31.56 -5.00
C CYS A 22 16.52 30.95 -4.10
N MET A 23 16.66 31.43 -2.87
CA MET A 23 17.61 30.91 -1.86
C MET A 23 16.91 29.97 -0.86
N MET A 24 15.60 29.79 -0.98
CA MET A 24 14.84 28.86 -0.14
C MET A 24 14.68 27.52 -0.88
N GLN A 25 14.81 26.41 -0.15
CA GLN A 25 14.28 25.14 -0.64
C GLN A 25 12.76 25.29 -0.74
N ASN A 26 12.24 25.21 -1.95
CA ASN A 26 10.83 25.45 -2.23
C ASN A 26 10.20 24.13 -2.69
N PRO A 27 9.88 23.23 -1.75
CA PRO A 27 9.27 21.97 -2.10
C PRO A 27 7.92 22.25 -2.79
N PRO A 28 7.53 21.44 -3.78
CA PRO A 28 6.27 21.65 -4.48
C PRO A 28 5.08 21.61 -3.51
N ARG A 29 4.00 22.31 -3.87
CA ARG A 29 2.77 22.30 -3.06
C ARG A 29 2.29 20.86 -2.86
N GLY A 30 2.07 20.47 -1.60
CA GLY A 30 1.65 19.12 -1.23
C GLY A 30 2.81 18.15 -0.96
N TYR A 31 4.06 18.62 -0.99
CA TYR A 31 5.20 17.83 -0.55
C TYR A 31 5.10 17.47 0.94
N VAL A 32 5.38 16.21 1.25
CA VAL A 32 5.45 15.68 2.61
C VAL A 32 6.87 15.17 2.83
N ILE A 33 7.54 15.69 3.85
CA ILE A 33 8.90 15.27 4.20
C ILE A 33 8.91 13.77 4.55
N PRO A 34 9.94 12.99 4.13
CA PRO A 34 10.01 11.56 4.36
C PRO A 34 9.92 11.15 5.83
N GLU A 35 10.36 12.01 6.76
CA GLU A 35 10.32 11.75 8.21
C GLU A 35 8.89 11.66 8.76
N LEU A 36 7.89 12.20 8.03
CA LEU A 36 6.48 12.11 8.40
C LEU A 36 5.78 10.87 7.82
N TRP A 37 6.45 10.07 6.99
CA TRP A 37 5.85 8.87 6.40
C TRP A 37 5.82 7.74 7.43
N GLY A 38 4.63 7.36 7.88
CA GLY A 38 4.46 6.21 8.77
C GLY A 38 4.52 4.90 8.00
N SER A 39 5.34 3.94 8.46
CA SER A 39 5.43 2.59 7.88
C SER A 39 4.23 1.68 8.20
N GLY A 40 3.08 2.26 8.55
CA GLY A 40 1.90 1.52 8.99
C GLY A 40 2.08 0.80 10.33
N VAL A 41 1.20 -0.18 10.57
CA VAL A 41 1.18 -1.01 11.79
C VAL A 41 1.37 -2.48 11.44
N LEU A 42 1.88 -3.25 12.40
CA LEU A 42 1.89 -4.70 12.33
C LEU A 42 0.46 -5.22 12.15
N ALA A 43 0.18 -5.91 11.05
CA ALA A 43 -1.15 -6.41 10.76
C ALA A 43 -1.09 -7.70 9.94
N LEU A 44 -1.96 -8.66 10.28
CA LEU A 44 -2.25 -9.85 9.49
C LEU A 44 -3.65 -9.71 8.89
N MET A 45 -3.78 -9.99 7.59
CA MET A 45 -5.03 -9.87 6.84
C MET A 45 -5.30 -11.17 6.09
N LEU A 46 -6.55 -11.60 6.09
CA LEU A 46 -7.03 -12.74 5.31
C LEU A 46 -8.39 -12.40 4.72
N GLY A 47 -8.50 -12.47 3.41
CA GLY A 47 -9.75 -12.41 2.65
C GLY A 47 -10.01 -13.74 1.96
N TYR A 48 -11.30 -14.06 1.80
CA TYR A 48 -11.74 -15.26 1.11
C TYR A 48 -12.99 -14.96 0.30
N ASN A 49 -13.14 -15.66 -0.82
CA ASN A 49 -14.34 -15.67 -1.62
C ASN A 49 -14.60 -17.10 -2.08
N ALA A 50 -15.77 -17.65 -1.75
CA ALA A 50 -16.11 -19.02 -2.12
C ALA A 50 -17.46 -19.07 -2.82
N ASN A 51 -17.53 -19.86 -3.89
CA ASN A 51 -18.75 -20.07 -4.67
C ASN A 51 -18.87 -21.55 -5.02
N THR A 52 -20.10 -22.04 -5.10
CA THR A 52 -20.42 -23.38 -5.57
C THR A 52 -21.50 -23.28 -6.64
N TYR A 53 -21.43 -24.13 -7.64
CA TYR A 53 -22.45 -24.20 -8.67
C TYR A 53 -22.64 -25.64 -9.13
N THR A 54 -23.88 -25.94 -9.53
CA THR A 54 -24.27 -27.23 -10.07
C THR A 54 -24.75 -27.05 -11.49
N THR A 55 -24.13 -27.76 -12.43
CA THR A 55 -24.58 -27.81 -13.81
C THR A 55 -25.32 -29.11 -14.05
N ARG A 56 -26.48 -29.02 -14.71
CA ARG A 56 -27.27 -30.19 -15.14
C ARG A 56 -27.33 -30.24 -16.66
N SER A 57 -26.94 -31.37 -17.25
CA SER A 57 -27.05 -31.60 -18.71
C SER A 57 -27.35 -33.06 -19.00
N ASN A 58 -28.32 -33.33 -19.88
CA ASN A 58 -28.75 -34.69 -20.27
C ASN A 58 -28.97 -35.65 -19.08
N GLY A 59 -29.54 -35.14 -17.98
CA GLY A 59 -29.77 -35.92 -16.75
C GLY A 59 -28.54 -36.13 -15.85
N GLN A 60 -27.35 -35.72 -16.28
CA GLN A 60 -26.14 -35.72 -15.46
C GLN A 60 -26.02 -34.42 -14.66
N TYR A 61 -25.61 -34.55 -13.41
CA TYR A 61 -25.26 -33.44 -12.53
C TYR A 61 -23.73 -33.35 -12.44
N CYS A 62 -23.21 -32.13 -12.41
CA CYS A 62 -21.79 -31.87 -12.18
C CYS A 62 -21.67 -30.69 -11.22
N ASN A 63 -21.16 -30.96 -10.03
CA ASN A 63 -20.90 -29.96 -9.02
C ASN A 63 -19.48 -29.40 -9.16
N SER A 64 -19.38 -28.09 -9.07
CA SER A 64 -18.12 -27.37 -9.08
C SER A 64 -18.08 -26.39 -7.91
N ALA A 65 -16.90 -26.23 -7.33
CA ALA A 65 -16.66 -25.27 -6.26
C ALA A 65 -15.38 -24.48 -6.55
N TYR A 66 -15.42 -23.21 -6.18
CA TYR A 66 -14.31 -22.28 -6.25
C TYR A 66 -14.12 -21.63 -4.88
N ALA A 67 -12.87 -21.50 -4.44
CA ALA A 67 -12.51 -20.69 -3.30
C ALA A 67 -11.23 -19.89 -3.59
N GLY A 68 -11.35 -18.58 -3.71
CA GLY A 68 -10.24 -17.65 -3.77
C GLY A 68 -9.83 -17.19 -2.37
N THR A 69 -8.53 -17.02 -2.14
CA THR A 69 -7.97 -16.53 -0.89
C THR A 69 -6.89 -15.50 -1.17
N ASN A 70 -6.93 -14.39 -0.42
CA ASN A 70 -5.89 -13.37 -0.42
C ASN A 70 -5.40 -13.17 1.01
N ALA A 71 -4.10 -13.28 1.23
CA ALA A 71 -3.49 -13.09 2.53
C ALA A 71 -2.44 -11.97 2.47
N GLY A 72 -2.29 -11.26 3.58
CA GLY A 72 -1.32 -10.17 3.69
C GLY A 72 -0.73 -10.06 5.09
N LEU A 73 0.55 -9.73 5.17
CA LEU A 73 1.24 -9.45 6.42
C LEU A 73 2.04 -8.16 6.26
N ASN A 74 1.74 -7.18 7.10
CA ASN A 74 2.43 -5.90 7.16
C ASN A 74 3.39 -5.92 8.34
N LEU A 75 4.69 -5.68 8.10
CA LEU A 75 5.76 -5.69 9.09
C LEU A 75 6.67 -4.47 8.88
N GLY A 76 6.33 -3.36 9.55
CA GLY A 76 6.99 -2.08 9.30
C GLY A 76 6.87 -1.72 7.81
N ALA A 77 7.99 -1.36 7.17
CA ALA A 77 8.01 -0.98 5.76
C ALA A 77 7.91 -2.17 4.78
N CYS A 78 7.76 -3.42 5.26
CA CYS A 78 7.65 -4.61 4.42
C CYS A 78 6.21 -5.13 4.38
N TYR A 79 5.71 -5.42 3.19
CA TYR A 79 4.35 -5.93 2.96
C TYR A 79 4.43 -7.23 2.17
N PHE A 80 4.10 -8.33 2.82
CA PHE A 80 3.91 -9.62 2.16
C PHE A 80 2.47 -9.72 1.64
N ARG A 81 2.32 -10.22 0.41
CA ARG A 81 1.04 -10.48 -0.25
C ARG A 81 1.05 -11.86 -0.87
N HIS A 82 -0.04 -12.59 -0.66
CA HIS A 82 -0.31 -13.90 -1.25
C HIS A 82 -1.70 -13.92 -1.85
N ASP A 83 -1.80 -14.41 -3.09
CA ASP A 83 -3.07 -14.69 -3.75
C ASP A 83 -3.08 -16.14 -4.24
N GLY A 84 -4.17 -16.83 -3.97
CA GLY A 84 -4.36 -18.22 -4.34
C GLY A 84 -5.82 -18.55 -4.57
N ASN A 85 -6.05 -19.66 -5.27
CA ASN A 85 -7.40 -20.17 -5.45
C ASN A 85 -7.41 -21.69 -5.46
N TYR A 86 -8.54 -22.23 -5.03
CA TYR A 86 -8.87 -23.63 -5.04
C TYR A 86 -10.06 -23.85 -5.97
N ASN A 87 -9.87 -24.72 -6.96
CA ASN A 87 -10.91 -25.14 -7.88
C ASN A 87 -11.19 -26.62 -7.66
N ARG A 88 -12.46 -27.00 -7.56
CA ARG A 88 -12.90 -28.39 -7.53
C ARG A 88 -14.00 -28.59 -8.56
N GLN A 89 -13.87 -29.65 -9.35
CA GLN A 89 -14.88 -30.10 -10.28
C GLN A 89 -15.11 -31.60 -10.07
N GLU A 90 -16.37 -32.02 -9.98
CA GLU A 90 -16.75 -33.39 -9.65
C GLU A 90 -16.09 -34.45 -10.56
N LYS A 91 -15.94 -34.15 -11.85
CA LYS A 91 -15.27 -35.02 -12.83
C LYS A 91 -13.83 -34.62 -13.17
N GLY A 92 -13.39 -33.44 -12.74
CA GLY A 92 -12.10 -32.84 -13.08
C GLY A 92 -11.06 -32.86 -11.94
N GLY A 93 -11.46 -33.32 -10.75
CA GLY A 93 -10.61 -33.32 -9.57
C GLY A 93 -10.59 -31.98 -8.85
N SER A 94 -9.61 -31.79 -7.98
CA SER A 94 -9.43 -30.55 -7.22
C SER A 94 -7.99 -30.08 -7.28
N GLN A 95 -7.79 -28.79 -7.50
CA GLN A 95 -6.46 -28.20 -7.56
C GLN A 95 -6.44 -26.87 -6.81
N TYR A 96 -5.38 -26.70 -6.01
CA TYR A 96 -4.98 -25.40 -5.50
C TYR A 96 -3.92 -24.81 -6.41
N GLN A 97 -4.05 -23.51 -6.71
CA GLN A 97 -3.07 -22.76 -7.46
C GLN A 97 -2.71 -21.49 -6.69
N SER A 98 -1.42 -21.33 -6.41
CA SER A 98 -0.89 -20.05 -5.96
C SER A 98 -0.70 -19.16 -7.19
N LEU A 99 -1.33 -17.99 -7.18
CA LEU A 99 -1.23 -17.02 -8.26
C LEU A 99 -0.03 -16.10 -8.05
N ASN A 100 0.02 -15.43 -6.90
CA ASN A 100 1.06 -14.46 -6.58
C ASN A 100 1.60 -14.67 -5.17
N ASN A 101 2.92 -14.49 -5.04
CA ASN A 101 3.62 -14.40 -3.76
C ASN A 101 4.71 -13.35 -3.92
N TYR A 102 4.65 -12.29 -3.14
CA TYR A 102 5.71 -11.29 -3.17
C TYR A 102 5.81 -10.52 -1.87
N VAL A 103 6.95 -9.89 -1.69
CA VAL A 103 7.20 -8.92 -0.63
C VAL A 103 7.51 -7.60 -1.30
N GLN A 104 6.82 -6.55 -0.89
CA GLN A 104 7.10 -5.17 -1.25
C GLN A 104 7.75 -4.46 -0.07
N ARG A 105 8.67 -3.54 -0.35
CA ARG A 105 9.29 -2.69 0.68
C ARG A 105 9.44 -1.27 0.17
N ASP A 106 9.02 -0.31 0.98
CA ASP A 106 9.20 1.11 0.68
C ASP A 106 10.63 1.54 1.00
N ILE A 107 11.27 2.30 0.09
CA ILE A 107 12.63 2.84 0.25
C ILE A 107 12.58 4.37 0.04
N PRO A 108 12.43 5.16 1.12
CA PRO A 108 12.20 6.61 1.01
C PRO A 108 13.44 7.43 0.60
N THR A 109 14.65 6.90 0.76
CA THR A 109 15.92 7.65 0.60
C THR A 109 16.47 7.70 -0.83
N ILE A 110 15.65 7.51 -1.87
CA ILE A 110 16.11 7.53 -3.27
C ILE A 110 15.80 8.88 -3.98
N VAL A 111 15.25 9.87 -3.26
CA VAL A 111 14.88 11.18 -3.82
C VAL A 111 15.92 12.25 -3.53
#